data_AF-A0A2E6GWQ5-F1
#
_entry.id   AF-A0A2E6GWQ5-F1
#
_cell.length_a   1.000
_cell.length_b   1.000
_cell.length_c   1.000
_cell.angle_alpha   90.00
_cell.angle_beta   90.00
_cell.angle_gamma   90.00
#
_symmetry.space_group_name_H-M   'P 1'
#
loop_
_entity.id
_entity.type
_entity.pdbx_description
1 polymer ?
#
loop_
_entity_poly.entity_id
_entity_poly.type
_entity_poly.pdbx_seq_one_letter_code
_entity_poly.pdbx_strand_id
1 'polypeptide(L)'
;MTNKKKKILFFTSRIPYPLEKGDKLRAYYQIKYLSNNCDIVLCCMSEEVLTEKAKEELSRYVSNIHVYKTSKISIILNMLIAGIMGYPFQVGYFF
;
A
#
# COMPACT_ATOMS: atom_id res chain seq x y z
N MET A 1 -16.51 -12.70 -27.28
CA MET A 1 -16.04 -13.06 -25.91
C MET A 1 -15.50 -11.81 -25.25
N THR A 2 -16.19 -11.24 -24.26
CA THR A 2 -15.64 -10.16 -23.43
C THR A 2 -14.49 -10.74 -22.61
N ASN A 3 -13.26 -10.41 -22.97
CA ASN A 3 -12.07 -10.90 -22.30
C ASN A 3 -11.99 -10.22 -20.92
N LYS A 4 -12.57 -10.87 -19.90
CA LYS A 4 -12.68 -10.33 -18.54
C LYS A 4 -11.29 -10.30 -17.92
N LYS A 5 -10.68 -9.11 -17.82
CA LYS A 5 -9.42 -8.91 -17.09
C LYS A 5 -9.55 -9.43 -15.66
N LYS A 6 -8.52 -10.13 -15.18
CA LYS A 6 -8.45 -10.58 -13.78
C LYS A 6 -8.38 -9.36 -12.87
N LYS A 7 -9.11 -9.39 -11.76
CA LYS A 7 -9.08 -8.33 -10.74
C LYS A 7 -8.13 -8.71 -9.62
N ILE A 8 -7.25 -7.80 -9.25
CA ILE A 8 -6.24 -8.00 -8.19
C ILE A 8 -6.37 -6.89 -7.15
N LEU A 9 -6.49 -7.29 -5.89
CA LEU A 9 -6.23 -6.39 -4.77
C LEU A 9 -4.74 -6.43 -4.46
N PHE A 10 -4.03 -5.33 -4.67
CA PHE A 10 -2.60 -5.22 -4.42
C PHE A 10 -2.40 -4.44 -3.11
N PHE A 11 -1.90 -5.11 -2.06
CA PHE A 11 -1.74 -4.51 -0.74
C PHE A 11 -0.26 -4.18 -0.46
N THR A 12 0.03 -2.95 -0.03
CA THR A 12 1.39 -2.51 0.32
C THR A 12 1.43 -1.77 1.65
N SER A 13 2.56 -1.88 2.35
CA SER A 13 2.82 -1.16 3.60
C SER A 13 3.33 0.27 3.41
N ARG A 14 3.48 0.72 2.15
CA ARG A 14 3.89 2.07 1.75
C ARG A 14 3.32 2.38 0.37
N ILE A 15 3.20 3.67 0.07
CA ILE A 15 2.82 4.13 -1.27
C ILE A 15 3.98 3.79 -2.24
N PRO A 16 3.73 3.06 -3.35
CA PRO A 16 4.77 2.62 -4.29
C PRO A 16 5.23 3.75 -5.24
N TYR A 17 5.45 4.94 -4.70
CA TYR A 17 6.01 6.12 -5.36
C TYR A 17 6.40 7.16 -4.29
N PRO A 18 7.45 7.98 -4.47
CA PRO A 18 8.44 7.95 -5.55
C PRO A 18 9.42 6.75 -5.43
N LEU A 19 10.23 6.54 -6.47
CA LEU A 19 11.09 5.35 -6.63
C LEU A 19 12.42 5.46 -5.85
N GLU A 20 12.34 5.85 -4.60
CA GLU A 20 13.52 6.17 -3.77
C GLU A 20 13.99 4.99 -2.89
N LYS A 21 13.14 3.97 -2.70
CA LYS A 21 13.42 2.80 -1.87
C LYS A 21 13.12 1.52 -2.64
N GLY A 22 13.89 0.46 -2.36
CA GLY A 22 13.77 -0.81 -3.06
C GLY A 22 12.39 -1.47 -2.94
N ASP A 23 11.70 -1.29 -1.81
CA ASP A 23 10.33 -1.78 -1.62
C ASP A 23 9.31 -1.03 -2.50
N LYS A 24 9.39 0.30 -2.55
CA LYS A 24 8.57 1.14 -3.45
C LYS A 24 8.84 0.80 -4.91
N LEU A 25 10.13 0.67 -5.28
CA LEU A 25 10.59 0.32 -6.63
C LEU A 25 10.01 -1.02 -7.09
N ARG A 26 10.16 -2.06 -6.28
CA ARG A 26 9.67 -3.40 -6.59
C ARG A 26 8.15 -3.40 -6.78
N ALA A 27 7.41 -2.82 -5.86
CA ALA A 27 5.95 -2.76 -5.95
C ALA A 27 5.48 -1.98 -7.19
N TYR A 28 6.10 -0.84 -7.48
CA TYR A 28 5.78 -0.02 -8.66
C TYR A 28 5.93 -0.81 -9.97
N TYR A 29 7.08 -1.45 -10.20
CA TYR A 29 7.30 -2.20 -11.44
C TYR A 29 6.45 -3.47 -11.53
N GLN A 30 6.13 -4.11 -10.39
CA GLN A 30 5.18 -5.22 -10.37
C GLN A 30 3.77 -4.77 -10.79
N ILE A 31 3.28 -3.65 -10.23
CA ILE A 31 1.99 -3.06 -10.60
C ILE A 31 1.98 -2.71 -12.10
N LYS A 32 3.02 -2.03 -12.59
CA LYS A 32 3.17 -1.65 -13.99
C LYS A 32 3.16 -2.84 -14.95
N TYR A 33 3.80 -3.95 -14.56
CA TYR A 33 3.80 -5.15 -15.39
C TYR A 33 2.43 -5.84 -15.38
N LEU A 34 1.80 -5.95 -14.20
CA LEU A 34 0.52 -6.62 -14.03
C LEU A 34 -0.65 -5.86 -14.68
N SER A 35 -0.60 -4.53 -14.71
CA SER A 35 -1.67 -3.69 -15.26
C SER A 35 -1.96 -3.92 -16.74
N ASN A 36 -0.99 -4.48 -17.48
CA ASN A 36 -1.18 -4.88 -18.87
C ASN A 36 -2.35 -5.87 -19.03
N ASN A 37 -2.47 -6.82 -18.09
CA ASN A 37 -3.41 -7.93 -18.18
C ASN A 37 -4.43 -7.99 -17.02
N CYS A 38 -4.25 -7.18 -15.98
CA CYS A 38 -5.08 -7.17 -14.78
C CYS A 38 -5.67 -5.79 -14.52
N ASP A 39 -6.85 -5.78 -13.88
CA ASP A 39 -7.45 -4.60 -13.26
C ASP A 39 -7.05 -4.60 -11.78
N ILE A 40 -6.30 -3.58 -11.35
CA ILE A 40 -5.64 -3.56 -10.04
C ILE A 40 -6.30 -2.51 -9.16
N VAL A 41 -6.73 -2.92 -7.97
CA VAL A 41 -7.08 -2.02 -6.86
C VAL A 41 -5.90 -1.98 -5.91
N LEU A 42 -5.31 -0.81 -5.72
CA LEU A 42 -4.17 -0.61 -4.83
C LEU A 42 -4.65 -0.15 -3.45
N CYS A 43 -4.28 -0.91 -2.42
CA CYS A 43 -4.49 -0.54 -1.02
C CYS A 43 -3.14 -0.37 -0.34
N CYS A 44 -2.88 0.84 0.15
CA CYS A 44 -1.66 1.18 0.87
C CYS A 44 -2.00 1.44 2.34
N MET A 45 -1.26 0.85 3.26
CA MET A 45 -1.19 1.35 4.62
C MET A 45 0.04 2.26 4.71
N SER A 46 -0.10 3.49 5.18
CA SER A 46 0.99 4.48 5.10
C SER A 46 0.87 5.56 6.17
N GLU A 47 1.98 5.98 6.77
CA GLU A 47 2.04 7.19 7.58
C GLU A 47 2.02 8.46 6.70
N GLU A 48 2.53 8.35 5.48
CA GLU A 48 2.60 9.41 4.48
C GLU A 48 1.23 9.61 3.81
N VAL A 49 0.90 10.86 3.52
CA VAL A 49 -0.29 11.23 2.73
C VAL A 49 -0.02 10.95 1.25
N LEU A 50 -1.05 10.49 0.53
CA LEU A 50 -0.98 10.37 -0.92
C LEU A 50 -0.76 11.75 -1.56
N THR A 51 0.41 11.96 -2.15
CA THR A 51 0.69 13.20 -2.90
C THR A 51 0.00 13.17 -4.26
N GLU A 52 -0.33 14.34 -4.81
CA GLU A 52 -0.95 14.41 -6.15
C GLU A 52 -0.05 13.79 -7.22
N LYS A 53 1.26 13.99 -7.16
CA LYS A 53 2.22 13.35 -8.07
C LYS A 53 2.16 11.82 -8.00
N ALA A 54 2.10 11.26 -6.79
CA ALA A 54 1.97 9.81 -6.62
C ALA A 54 0.63 9.31 -7.15
N LYS A 55 -0.46 10.04 -6.90
CA LYS A 55 -1.80 9.71 -7.39
C LYS A 55 -1.84 9.70 -8.91
N GLU A 56 -1.35 10.76 -9.56
CA GLU A 56 -1.29 10.89 -11.02
C GLU A 56 -0.48 9.75 -11.66
N GLU A 57 0.70 9.46 -11.11
CA GLU A 57 1.57 8.41 -11.66
C GLU A 57 0.96 7.02 -11.48
N LEU A 58 0.46 6.69 -10.29
CA LEU A 58 -0.07 5.36 -9.98
C LEU A 58 -1.40 5.10 -10.69
N SER A 59 -2.24 6.12 -10.89
CA SER A 59 -3.53 6.00 -11.59
C SER A 59 -3.40 5.57 -13.05
N ARG A 60 -2.19 5.63 -13.64
CA ARG A 60 -1.91 5.08 -14.97
C ARG A 60 -1.96 3.55 -15.00
N TYR A 61 -1.77 2.90 -13.86
CA TYR A 61 -1.61 1.44 -13.77
C TYR A 61 -2.70 0.75 -12.92
N VAL A 62 -3.40 1.50 -12.07
CA VAL A 62 -4.41 0.95 -11.13
C VAL A 62 -5.75 1.66 -11.31
N SER A 63 -6.85 0.95 -11.10
CA SER A 63 -8.20 1.51 -11.24
C SER A 63 -8.63 2.31 -10.02
N ASN A 64 -8.15 1.94 -8.82
CA ASN A 64 -8.46 2.62 -7.57
C ASN A 64 -7.23 2.63 -6.65
N ILE A 65 -7.10 3.70 -5.87
CA ILE A 65 -6.06 3.87 -4.86
C ILE A 65 -6.75 4.16 -3.53
N HIS A 66 -6.56 3.28 -2.56
CA HIS A 66 -6.98 3.48 -1.18
C HIS A 66 -5.75 3.61 -0.29
N VAL A 67 -5.62 4.73 0.42
CA VAL A 67 -4.54 4.92 1.38
C VAL A 67 -5.12 5.01 2.78
N TYR A 68 -4.82 4.01 3.59
CA TYR A 68 -5.15 3.95 5.00
C TYR A 68 -4.03 4.63 5.79
N LYS A 69 -4.34 5.81 6.32
CA LYS A 69 -3.37 6.58 7.09
C LYS A 69 -3.22 5.98 8.48
N THR A 70 -2.03 5.50 8.80
CA THR A 70 -1.71 5.05 10.15
C THR A 70 -1.23 6.24 10.95
N SER A 71 -1.98 6.63 11.99
CA SER A 71 -1.60 7.76 12.83
C SER A 71 -0.54 7.33 13.86
N LYS A 72 0.39 8.23 14.18
CA LYS A 72 1.42 7.96 15.21
C LYS A 72 0.80 7.61 16.57
N ILE A 73 -0.35 8.20 16.88
CA ILE A 73 -1.08 7.92 18.12
C ILE A 73 -1.58 6.47 18.12
N SER A 74 -2.17 6.01 17.01
CA SER A 74 -2.62 4.62 16.86
C SER A 74 -1.46 3.65 16.98
N ILE A 75 -0.32 3.94 16.34
CA ILE A 75 0.90 3.13 16.42
C ILE A 75 1.36 2.99 17.87
N ILE A 76 1.41 4.09 18.63
CA ILE A 76 1.82 4.07 20.04
C ILE A 76 0.86 3.23 20.88
N LEU A 77 -0.45 3.43 20.73
CA LEU A 77 -1.47 2.68 21.47
C LEU A 77 -1.39 1.18 21.16
N ASN A 78 -1.26 0.83 19.88
CA ASN A 78 -1.15 -0.55 19.44
C ASN A 78 0.13 -1.23 19.93
N MET A 79 1.27 -0.52 19.94
CA MET A 79 2.51 -1.04 20.53
C MET A 79 2.39 -1.28 22.03
N LEU A 80 1.71 -0.40 22.78
CA LEU A 80 1.46 -0.61 24.21
C LEU A 80 0.60 -1.86 24.44
N ILE A 81 -0.49 -2.01 23.67
CA ILE A 81 -1.35 -3.19 23.72
C ILE A 81 -0.55 -4.46 23.35
N ALA A 82 0.27 -4.41 22.31
CA ALA A 82 1.13 -5.52 21.90
C ALA A 82 2.09 -5.94 23.03
N GLY A 83 2.68 -4.97 23.73
CA GLY A 83 3.52 -5.24 24.91
C GLY A 83 2.77 -5.94 26.03
N ILE A 84 1.54 -5.50 26.33
CA ILE A 84 0.67 -6.13 27.35
C ILE A 84 0.27 -7.56 26.93
N MET A 85 0.01 -7.77 25.65
CA MET A 85 -0.38 -9.08 25.09
C MET A 85 0.81 -10.02 24.87
N GLY A 86 2.05 -9.55 25.03
CA GLY A 86 3.26 -10.33 24.77
C GLY A 86 3.58 -10.50 23.28
N TYR A 87 2.99 -9.70 22.40
CA TYR A 87 3.34 -9.67 20.98
C TYR A 87 4.58 -8.81 20.73
N PRO A 88 5.38 -9.13 19.69
CA PRO A 88 6.46 -8.25 19.26
C PRO A 88 5.92 -6.85 18.93
N PHE A 89 6.60 -5.79 19.38
CA PHE A 89 6.18 -4.41 19.12
C PHE A 89 6.01 -4.09 17.64
N GLN A 90 6.73 -4.78 16.76
CA GLN A 90 6.57 -4.65 15.32
C GLN A 90 5.14 -5.01 14.84
N VAL A 91 4.46 -5.94 15.51
CA VAL A 91 3.06 -6.25 15.23
C VAL A 91 2.19 -5.03 15.56
N GLY A 92 2.36 -4.46 16.75
CA GLY A 92 1.67 -3.23 17.17
C GLY A 92 2.02 -1.99 16.34
N TYR A 93 3.17 -1.98 15.68
CA TYR A 93 3.53 -0.89 14.77
C TYR A 93 2.70 -0.91 13.47
N PHE A 94 2.32 -2.10 13.01
CA PHE A 94 1.56 -2.28 11.76
C PHE A 94 0.07 -2.61 11.95
N PHE A 95 -0.35 -3.07 13.12
CA PHE A 95 -1.72 -3.54 13.40
C PHE A 95 -2.15 -3.13 14.80
#